data_AF-G6E7V8-F1
#
_entry.id   AF-G6E7V8-F1
#
_cell.length_a   1.000
_cell.length_b   1.000
_cell.length_c   1.000
_cell.angle_alpha   90.00
_cell.angle_beta   90.00
_cell.angle_gamma   90.00
#
_symmetry.space_group_name_H-M   'P 1'
#
loop_
_entity.id
_entity.type
_entity.pdbx_description
1 polymer ?
#
loop_
_entity_poly.entity_id
_entity_poly.type
_entity_poly.pdbx_seq_one_letter_code
_entity_poly.pdbx_strand_id
1 'polypeptide(L)'
;MIARLLTQESGIVAAYVAGGRGRNLRPVVIPGNVVDAEIRARSESQLPYARLELVESRGPWLTEPLPSAAISWVTALTAIALPERHPYPALYDALEALLDAICVAPSARGWALPLLSYEVLLLRELGYGVPVPRPQDEDWVAVLDTFDRLGRELARYPLADRRRDVMAARDLLRERLARI
;
A
#
# COMPACT_ATOMS: atom_id res chain seq x y z
N MET A 1 3.47 -9.73 17.27
CA MET A 1 3.55 -9.71 15.79
C MET A 1 4.22 -8.40 15.42
N ILE A 2 5.01 -8.33 14.35
CA ILE A 2 5.56 -7.05 13.89
C ILE A 2 4.61 -6.49 12.84
N ALA A 3 4.17 -5.25 13.01
CA ALA A 3 3.38 -4.51 12.04
C ALA A 3 4.22 -3.31 11.54
N ARG A 4 4.05 -2.96 10.27
CA ARG A 4 4.61 -1.72 9.69
C ARG A 4 3.44 -0.75 9.51
N LEU A 5 3.53 0.38 10.18
CA LEU A 5 2.49 1.41 10.19
C LEU A 5 3.01 2.60 9.40
N LEU A 6 2.25 3.08 8.42
CA LEU A 6 2.52 4.38 7.81
C LEU A 6 1.82 5.44 8.65
N THR A 7 2.57 6.34 9.24
CA THR A 7 2.04 7.50 9.96
C THR A 7 2.35 8.78 9.20
N GLN A 8 1.47 9.78 9.33
CA GLN A 8 1.62 11.05 8.62
C GLN A 8 2.91 11.78 9.01
N GLU A 9 3.21 11.83 10.31
CA GLU A 9 4.32 12.61 10.86
C GLU A 9 5.64 11.85 11.01
N SER A 10 5.60 10.52 11.12
CA SER A 10 6.80 9.70 11.35
C SER A 10 7.12 8.73 10.21
N GLY A 11 6.27 8.66 9.17
CA GLY A 11 6.46 7.75 8.06
C GLY A 11 6.28 6.29 8.46
N ILE A 12 7.09 5.38 7.88
CA ILE A 12 7.01 3.97 8.26
C ILE A 12 7.62 3.75 9.64
N VAL A 13 6.81 3.19 10.53
CA VAL A 13 7.23 2.73 11.85
C VAL A 13 6.96 1.22 11.97
N ALA A 14 8.03 0.44 12.09
CA ALA A 14 7.93 -0.98 12.44
C ALA A 14 7.79 -1.12 13.96
N ALA A 15 6.71 -1.74 14.43
CA ALA A 15 6.44 -1.89 15.85
C ALA A 15 5.96 -3.30 16.20
N TYR A 16 6.31 -3.74 17.41
CA TYR A 16 5.78 -4.97 17.97
C TYR A 16 4.38 -4.74 18.56
N VAL A 17 3.39 -5.41 17.98
CA VAL A 17 2.02 -5.45 18.47
C VAL A 17 1.84 -6.71 19.32
N ALA A 18 1.73 -6.54 20.65
CA ALA A 18 1.39 -7.67 21.52
C ALA A 18 -0.06 -8.10 21.30
N GLY A 19 -0.28 -9.41 21.35
CA GLY A 19 -1.60 -9.97 21.07
C GLY A 19 -2.01 -9.94 19.59
N GLY A 20 -1.20 -9.40 18.67
CA GLY A 20 -1.54 -9.33 17.23
C GLY A 20 -1.84 -10.68 16.55
N ARG A 21 -1.41 -11.80 17.13
CA ARG A 21 -1.77 -13.16 16.67
C ARG A 21 -3.05 -13.72 17.30
N GLY A 22 -3.56 -13.06 18.35
CA GLY A 22 -4.77 -13.43 19.08
C GLY A 22 -6.04 -13.10 18.30
N ARG A 23 -7.14 -13.81 18.62
CA ARG A 23 -8.42 -13.72 17.88
C ARG A 23 -8.99 -12.30 17.86
N ASN A 24 -8.74 -11.52 18.90
CA ASN A 24 -9.30 -10.16 19.04
C ASN A 24 -8.55 -9.11 18.21
N LEU A 25 -7.23 -9.27 18.00
CA LEU A 25 -6.42 -8.28 17.29
C LEU A 25 -6.21 -8.61 15.82
N ARG A 26 -6.44 -9.85 15.40
CA ARG A 26 -6.36 -10.25 13.98
C ARG A 26 -7.18 -9.36 13.04
N PRO A 27 -8.44 -8.96 13.36
CA PRO A 27 -9.21 -8.06 12.51
C PRO A 27 -8.68 -6.62 12.49
N VAL A 28 -7.91 -6.22 13.51
CA VAL A 28 -7.34 -4.88 13.63
C VAL A 28 -6.08 -4.75 12.77
N VAL A 29 -5.23 -5.78 12.74
CA VAL A 29 -3.95 -5.80 12.00
C VAL A 29 -4.10 -6.17 10.52
N ILE A 30 -5.26 -5.91 9.93
CA ILE A 30 -5.49 -6.13 8.51
C ILE A 30 -4.77 -5.02 7.70
N PRO A 31 -4.00 -5.36 6.65
CA PRO A 31 -3.43 -4.36 5.76
C PRO A 31 -4.51 -3.44 5.17
N GLY A 32 -4.29 -2.13 5.25
CA GLY A 32 -5.21 -1.10 4.77
C GLY A 32 -6.21 -0.60 5.81
N ASN A 33 -6.32 -1.23 6.99
CA ASN A 33 -7.12 -0.65 8.07
C ASN A 33 -6.51 0.68 8.53
N VAL A 34 -7.38 1.62 8.90
CA VAL A 34 -6.97 2.81 9.66
C VAL A 34 -7.02 2.44 11.13
N VAL A 35 -5.91 2.68 11.82
CA VAL A 35 -5.75 2.36 13.23
C VAL A 35 -5.22 3.58 13.97
N ASP A 36 -5.75 3.79 15.17
CA ASP A 36 -5.08 4.64 16.14
C ASP A 36 -3.98 3.83 16.80
N ALA A 37 -2.76 4.37 16.80
CA ALA A 37 -1.56 3.65 17.16
C ALA A 37 -0.81 4.39 18.26
N GLU A 38 -0.87 3.85 19.48
CA GLU A 38 -0.02 4.31 20.56
C GLU A 38 1.33 3.57 20.50
N ILE A 39 2.37 4.27 20.04
CA ILE A 39 3.70 3.72 19.85
C ILE A 39 4.64 4.21 20.97
N ARG A 40 5.20 3.26 21.73
CA ARG A 40 6.14 3.54 22.82
C ARG A 40 7.48 2.85 22.56
N ALA A 41 8.56 3.63 22.50
CA ALA A 41 9.94 3.14 22.44
C ALA A 41 10.63 3.30 23.80
N ARG A 42 11.33 2.26 24.28
CA ARG A 42 12.17 2.34 25.48
C ARG A 42 13.59 2.84 25.20
N SER A 43 14.05 2.69 23.97
CA SER A 43 15.35 3.13 23.46
C SER A 43 15.27 3.21 21.94
N GLU A 44 16.04 4.10 21.31
CA GLU A 44 16.15 4.20 19.85
C GLU A 44 16.66 2.90 19.20
N SER A 45 17.39 2.08 19.96
CA SER A 45 17.95 0.81 19.49
C SER A 45 16.98 -0.37 19.55
N GLN A 46 15.86 -0.24 20.26
CA GLN A 46 14.90 -1.33 20.45
C GLN A 46 13.67 -1.14 19.56
N LEU A 47 13.13 -2.26 19.06
CA LEU A 47 11.87 -2.24 18.33
C LEU A 47 10.75 -1.69 19.25
N PRO A 48 10.04 -0.63 18.84
CA PRO A 48 9.00 -0.04 19.66
C PRO A 48 7.82 -0.98 19.84
N TYR A 49 7.08 -0.77 20.92
CA TYR A 49 5.81 -1.45 21.17
C TYR A 49 4.66 -0.59 20.63
N ALA A 50 3.68 -1.20 19.96
CA ALA A 50 2.47 -0.53 19.51
C ALA A 50 1.23 -1.17 20.13
N ARG A 51 0.34 -0.33 20.69
CA ARG A 51 -1.05 -0.67 20.98
C ARG A 51 -1.89 -0.10 19.83
N LEU A 52 -2.74 -0.94 19.24
CA LEU A 52 -3.56 -0.56 18.10
C LEU A 52 -5.04 -0.61 18.48
N GLU A 53 -5.76 0.43 18.10
CA GLU A 53 -7.22 0.51 18.18
C GLU A 53 -7.77 0.74 16.77
N LEU A 54 -8.81 -0.01 16.41
CA LEU A 54 -9.37 0.04 15.06
C LEU A 54 -10.24 1.30 14.91
N VAL A 55 -9.87 2.15 13.96
CA VAL A 55 -10.68 3.32 13.58
C VAL A 55 -11.59 2.95 12.41
N GLU A 56 -11.01 2.33 11.39
CA GLU A 56 -11.75 1.90 10.21
C GLU A 56 -11.27 0.54 9.70
N SER A 57 -12.22 -0.35 9.45
CA SER A 57 -11.96 -1.69 8.92
C SER A 57 -12.19 -1.75 7.42
N ARG A 58 -11.19 -2.24 6.69
CA ARG A 58 -11.33 -2.61 5.27
C ARG A 58 -11.54 -4.11 5.07
N GLY A 59 -11.83 -4.84 6.15
CA GLY A 59 -12.10 -6.29 6.15
C GLY A 59 -13.17 -6.76 5.13
N PRO A 60 -14.30 -6.07 4.93
CA PRO A 60 -15.33 -6.49 3.97
C PRO A 60 -14.80 -6.68 2.54
N TRP A 61 -13.94 -5.78 2.06
CA TRP A 61 -13.39 -5.79 0.70
C TRP A 61 -12.29 -6.84 0.49
N LEU A 62 -11.81 -7.48 1.56
CA LEU A 62 -10.83 -8.57 1.42
C LEU A 62 -11.46 -9.89 0.97
N THR A 63 -12.78 -10.00 1.03
CA THR A 63 -13.52 -11.18 0.54
C THR A 63 -13.62 -11.19 -0.98
N GLU A 64 -13.57 -10.02 -1.62
CA GLU A 64 -13.61 -9.89 -3.07
C GLU A 64 -12.19 -9.98 -3.66
N PRO A 65 -11.96 -10.82 -4.69
CA PRO A 65 -10.61 -11.02 -5.21
C PRO A 65 -9.93 -9.74 -5.69
N LEU A 66 -10.61 -8.89 -6.44
CA LEU A 66 -9.99 -7.75 -7.09
C LEU A 66 -9.61 -6.62 -6.10
N PRO A 67 -10.51 -6.09 -5.26
CA PRO A 67 -10.16 -5.14 -4.19
C PRO A 67 -9.10 -5.70 -3.23
N SER A 68 -9.22 -6.97 -2.86
CA SER A 68 -8.24 -7.65 -2.00
C SER A 68 -6.82 -7.66 -2.58
N ALA A 69 -6.67 -7.89 -3.90
CA ALA A 69 -5.37 -7.79 -4.57
C ALA A 69 -4.84 -6.35 -4.56
N ALA A 70 -5.69 -5.37 -4.83
CA ALA A 70 -5.29 -3.96 -4.90
C ALA A 70 -4.79 -3.47 -3.53
N ILE A 71 -5.57 -3.73 -2.45
CA ILE A 71 -5.19 -3.40 -1.07
C ILE A 71 -3.89 -4.11 -0.68
N SER A 72 -3.78 -5.40 -0.98
CA SER A 72 -2.57 -6.18 -0.66
C SER A 72 -1.33 -5.62 -1.36
N TRP A 73 -1.44 -5.29 -2.65
CA TRP A 73 -0.35 -4.72 -3.42
C TRP A 73 0.08 -3.35 -2.89
N VAL A 74 -0.85 -2.40 -2.78
CA VAL A 74 -0.50 -1.02 -2.43
C VAL A 74 0.09 -0.92 -1.02
N THR A 75 -0.46 -1.66 -0.07
CA THR A 75 0.04 -1.66 1.31
C THR A 75 1.40 -2.35 1.43
N ALA A 76 1.62 -3.45 0.69
CA ALA A 76 2.92 -4.13 0.66
C ALA A 76 3.99 -3.27 -0.03
N LEU A 77 3.66 -2.64 -1.15
CA LEU A 77 4.54 -1.70 -1.85
C LEU A 77 4.97 -0.58 -0.91
N THR A 78 4.01 0.10 -0.27
CA THR A 78 4.27 1.19 0.67
C THR A 78 5.20 0.75 1.80
N ALA A 79 4.86 -0.36 2.45
CA ALA A 79 5.57 -0.84 3.63
C ALA A 79 7.02 -1.24 3.33
N ILE A 80 7.32 -1.64 2.09
CA ILE A 80 8.63 -2.16 1.69
C ILE A 80 9.48 -1.10 1.00
N ALA A 81 8.87 -0.24 0.17
CA ALA A 81 9.58 0.77 -0.61
C ALA A 81 10.00 1.98 0.23
N LEU A 82 9.21 2.35 1.25
CA LEU A 82 9.47 3.56 2.02
C LEU A 82 10.51 3.35 3.13
N PRO A 83 11.49 4.27 3.26
CA PRO A 83 12.38 4.33 4.41
C PRO A 83 11.63 4.45 5.73
N GLU A 84 12.16 3.83 6.79
CA GLU A 84 11.63 3.98 8.13
C GLU A 84 11.95 5.36 8.71
N ARG A 85 11.05 5.88 9.56
CA ARG A 85 11.23 7.14 10.30
C ARG A 85 11.45 8.39 9.44
N HIS A 86 10.99 8.37 8.19
CA HIS A 86 10.98 9.55 7.31
C HIS A 86 9.54 9.88 6.90
N PRO A 87 9.01 11.08 7.21
CA PRO A 87 7.64 11.43 6.86
C PRO A 87 7.46 11.57 5.34
N TYR A 88 6.34 11.05 4.84
CA TYR A 88 5.90 11.21 3.45
C TYR A 88 4.43 11.63 3.42
N PRO A 89 4.10 12.88 3.80
CA PRO A 89 2.70 13.30 3.98
C PRO A 89 1.89 13.18 2.68
N ALA A 90 2.48 13.53 1.54
CA ALA A 90 1.80 13.35 0.25
C ALA A 90 1.48 11.89 -0.08
N LEU A 91 2.34 10.93 0.32
CA LEU A 91 2.06 9.51 0.13
C LEU A 91 1.08 8.97 1.17
N TYR A 92 1.07 9.53 2.37
CA TYR A 92 0.07 9.22 3.38
C TYR A 92 -1.33 9.57 2.86
N ASP A 93 -1.54 10.82 2.46
CA ASP A 93 -2.83 11.31 1.95
C ASP A 93 -3.24 10.55 0.66
N ALA A 94 -2.28 10.30 -0.24
CA ALA A 94 -2.56 9.59 -1.48
C ALA A 94 -2.89 8.10 -1.25
N LEU A 95 -2.26 7.44 -0.27
CA LEU A 95 -2.56 6.06 0.07
C LEU A 95 -3.96 5.94 0.68
N GLU A 96 -4.32 6.83 1.60
CA GLU A 96 -5.65 6.90 2.20
C GLU A 96 -6.72 7.07 1.12
N ALA A 97 -6.57 8.10 0.27
CA ALA A 97 -7.50 8.36 -0.83
C ALA A 97 -7.62 7.20 -1.83
N LEU A 98 -6.51 6.49 -2.11
CA LEU A 98 -6.52 5.31 -2.98
C LEU A 98 -7.25 4.13 -2.33
N LEU A 99 -7.00 3.87 -1.05
CA LEU A 99 -7.69 2.81 -0.32
C LEU A 99 -9.20 3.07 -0.27
N ASP A 100 -9.61 4.34 -0.08
CA ASP A 100 -11.01 4.74 -0.13
C ASP A 100 -11.63 4.56 -1.52
N ALA A 101 -10.91 4.95 -2.57
CA ALA A 101 -11.35 4.76 -3.95
C ALA A 101 -11.56 3.27 -4.29
N ILE A 102 -10.70 2.39 -3.79
CA ILE A 102 -10.86 0.93 -3.94
C ILE A 102 -12.13 0.44 -3.24
N CYS A 103 -12.45 0.99 -2.08
CA CYS A 103 -13.61 0.59 -1.28
C CYS A 103 -14.94 1.14 -1.80
N VAL A 104 -14.95 2.31 -2.43
CA VAL A 104 -16.17 3.02 -2.85
C VAL A 104 -16.51 2.80 -4.33
N ALA A 105 -15.53 2.63 -5.22
CA ALA A 105 -15.82 2.58 -6.65
C ALA A 105 -16.51 1.26 -7.06
N PRO A 106 -17.50 1.32 -7.98
CA PRO A 106 -18.25 0.14 -8.43
C PRO A 106 -17.43 -0.80 -9.32
N SER A 107 -16.27 -0.36 -9.84
CA SER A 107 -15.39 -1.18 -10.68
C SER A 107 -13.95 -0.65 -10.62
N ALA A 108 -12.98 -1.45 -11.12
CA ALA A 108 -11.57 -1.01 -11.17
C ALA A 108 -11.33 0.25 -11.98
N ARG A 109 -12.19 0.57 -12.95
CA ARG A 109 -12.05 1.79 -13.74
C ARG A 109 -12.08 3.06 -12.87
N GLY A 110 -12.73 3.01 -11.71
CA GLY A 110 -12.78 4.13 -10.76
C GLY A 110 -11.54 4.33 -9.90
N TRP A 111 -10.66 3.33 -9.76
CA TRP A 111 -9.47 3.41 -8.89
C TRP A 111 -8.15 3.04 -9.57
N ALA A 112 -8.17 2.50 -10.80
CA ALA A 112 -6.95 2.13 -11.52
C ALA A 112 -6.04 3.35 -11.78
N LEU A 113 -6.61 4.49 -12.17
CA LEU A 113 -5.82 5.72 -12.35
C LEU A 113 -5.25 6.28 -11.04
N PRO A 114 -6.03 6.39 -9.94
CA PRO A 114 -5.48 6.65 -8.62
C PRO A 114 -4.33 5.71 -8.24
N LEU A 115 -4.44 4.41 -8.55
CA LEU A 115 -3.36 3.44 -8.31
C LEU A 115 -2.09 3.78 -9.10
N LEU A 116 -2.20 4.05 -10.40
CA LEU A 116 -1.04 4.46 -11.21
C LEU A 116 -0.43 5.78 -10.71
N SER A 117 -1.28 6.72 -10.32
CA SER A 117 -0.85 8.03 -9.79
C SER A 117 -0.10 7.86 -8.47
N TYR A 118 -0.56 6.96 -7.61
CA TYR A 118 0.13 6.61 -6.37
C TYR A 118 1.51 5.99 -6.64
N GLU A 119 1.61 5.02 -7.56
CA GLU A 119 2.88 4.40 -7.94
C GLU A 119 3.87 5.42 -8.53
N VAL A 120 3.40 6.34 -9.37
CA VAL A 120 4.19 7.45 -9.91
C VAL A 120 4.67 8.39 -8.81
N LEU A 121 3.77 8.78 -7.89
CA LEU A 121 4.11 9.64 -6.76
C LEU A 121 5.16 8.97 -5.88
N LEU A 122 5.02 7.68 -5.58
CA LEU A 122 5.99 6.91 -4.80
C LEU A 122 7.37 6.90 -5.46
N LEU A 123 7.44 6.64 -6.77
CA LEU A 123 8.70 6.71 -7.51
C LEU A 123 9.31 8.12 -7.46
N ARG A 124 8.48 9.16 -7.59
CA ARG A 124 8.92 10.56 -7.52
C ARG A 124 9.49 10.92 -6.15
N GLU A 125 8.79 10.60 -5.07
CA GLU A 125 9.21 10.90 -3.70
C GLU A 125 10.49 10.14 -3.31
N LEU A 126 10.72 8.96 -3.89
CA LEU A 126 11.97 8.20 -3.72
C LEU A 126 13.10 8.65 -4.67
N GLY A 127 12.88 9.68 -5.49
CA GLY A 127 13.90 10.22 -6.40
C GLY A 127 14.09 9.43 -7.70
N TYR A 128 13.23 8.45 -7.99
CA TYR A 128 13.26 7.63 -9.20
C TYR A 128 12.33 8.15 -10.31
N GLY A 129 12.04 9.45 -10.34
CA GLY A 129 11.03 10.06 -11.20
C GLY A 129 11.02 9.50 -12.64
N VAL A 130 9.93 8.82 -13.00
CA VAL A 130 9.77 8.21 -14.32
C VAL A 130 8.78 9.04 -15.14
N PRO A 131 9.14 9.46 -16.37
CA PRO A 131 8.17 10.08 -17.28
C PRO A 131 7.20 9.00 -17.76
N VAL A 132 6.05 8.92 -17.09
CA VAL A 132 4.95 8.03 -17.45
C VAL A 132 3.78 8.88 -17.92
N PRO A 133 3.39 8.78 -19.21
CA PRO A 133 2.22 9.50 -19.70
C PRO A 133 0.98 9.01 -18.96
N ARG A 134 0.12 9.93 -18.54
CA ARG A 134 -1.17 9.59 -17.96
C ARG A 134 -2.08 9.05 -19.08
N PRO A 135 -2.55 7.79 -19.00
CA PRO A 135 -3.49 7.28 -19.98
C PRO A 135 -4.82 8.03 -19.86
N GLN A 136 -5.56 8.11 -20.96
CA GLN A 136 -6.92 8.66 -20.94
C GLN A 136 -7.83 7.71 -20.17
N ASP A 137 -8.75 8.26 -19.37
CA ASP A 137 -9.54 7.50 -18.39
C ASP A 137 -10.44 6.41 -19.01
N GLU A 138 -10.76 6.53 -20.30
CA GLU A 138 -11.59 5.56 -21.04
C GLU A 138 -10.79 4.45 -21.74
N ASP A 139 -9.46 4.64 -21.91
CA ASP A 139 -8.60 3.69 -22.60
C ASP A 139 -8.00 2.66 -21.61
N TRP A 140 -8.76 1.59 -21.39
CA TRP A 140 -8.36 0.52 -20.49
C TRP A 140 -7.07 -0.20 -20.93
N VAL A 141 -6.80 -0.28 -22.24
CA VAL A 141 -5.57 -0.89 -22.75
C VAL A 141 -4.37 -0.03 -22.38
N ALA A 142 -4.47 1.29 -22.60
CA ALA A 142 -3.42 2.22 -22.19
C ALA A 142 -3.19 2.24 -20.66
N VAL A 143 -4.25 2.07 -19.86
CA VAL A 143 -4.14 1.92 -18.41
C VAL A 143 -3.32 0.67 -18.05
N LEU A 144 -3.61 -0.48 -18.66
CA LEU A 144 -2.88 -1.72 -18.41
C LEU A 144 -1.42 -1.65 -18.91
N ASP A 145 -1.17 -1.04 -20.07
CA ASP A 145 0.20 -0.84 -20.58
C ASP A 145 1.02 0.06 -19.65
N THR A 146 0.38 1.10 -19.12
CA THR A 146 0.98 2.00 -18.12
C THR A 146 1.27 1.26 -16.82
N PHE A 147 0.32 0.44 -16.36
CA PHE A 147 0.50 -0.45 -15.22
C PHE A 147 1.71 -1.37 -15.44
N ASP A 148 1.82 -2.02 -16.59
CA ASP A 148 2.93 -2.94 -16.88
C ASP A 148 4.28 -2.21 -16.94
N ARG A 149 4.30 -0.96 -17.45
CA ARG A 149 5.50 -0.12 -17.45
C ARG A 149 5.94 0.27 -16.04
N LEU A 150 5.02 0.76 -15.20
CA LEU A 150 5.33 1.12 -13.82
C LEU A 150 5.85 -0.07 -13.01
N GLY A 151 5.29 -1.26 -13.24
CA GLY A 151 5.73 -2.48 -12.57
C GLY A 151 7.21 -2.80 -12.82
N ARG A 152 7.71 -2.53 -14.03
CA ARG A 152 9.13 -2.72 -14.36
C ARG A 152 10.02 -1.74 -13.61
N GLU A 153 9.61 -0.49 -13.49
CA GLU A 153 10.39 0.55 -12.79
C GLU A 153 10.38 0.30 -11.27
N LEU A 154 9.25 -0.09 -10.70
CA LEU A 154 9.13 -0.48 -9.28
C LEU A 154 10.03 -1.68 -8.96
N ALA A 155 10.00 -2.71 -9.81
CA ALA A 155 10.86 -3.89 -9.68
C ALA A 155 12.35 -3.57 -9.86
N ARG A 156 12.69 -2.53 -10.63
CA ARG A 156 14.06 -2.14 -10.92
C ARG A 156 14.68 -1.28 -9.82
N TYR A 157 13.91 -0.37 -9.22
CA TYR A 157 14.43 0.59 -8.25
C TYR A 157 13.99 0.26 -6.81
N PRO A 158 12.79 0.66 -6.32
CA PRO A 158 12.45 0.53 -4.90
C PRO A 158 12.38 -0.92 -4.42
N LEU A 159 12.20 -1.89 -5.32
CA LEU A 159 12.05 -3.30 -4.97
C LEU A 159 13.21 -4.18 -5.45
N ALA A 160 14.34 -3.61 -5.88
CA ALA A 160 15.46 -4.37 -6.44
C ALA A 160 15.91 -5.54 -5.53
N ASP A 161 16.04 -5.29 -4.23
CA ASP A 161 16.51 -6.26 -3.23
C ASP A 161 15.41 -7.19 -2.69
N ARG A 162 14.12 -6.87 -2.89
CA ARG A 162 12.97 -7.62 -2.35
C ARG A 162 11.96 -8.04 -3.41
N ARG A 163 12.41 -8.11 -4.66
CA ARG A 163 11.56 -8.23 -5.84
C ARG A 163 10.61 -9.44 -5.81
N ARG A 164 11.06 -10.61 -5.32
CA ARG A 164 10.27 -11.85 -5.36
C ARG A 164 9.07 -11.84 -4.40
N ASP A 165 9.17 -11.16 -3.26
CA ASP A 165 8.15 -11.26 -2.22
C ASP A 165 6.95 -10.32 -2.46
N VAL A 166 7.18 -9.20 -3.15
CA VAL A 166 6.17 -8.13 -3.34
C VAL A 166 5.54 -8.16 -4.72
N MET A 167 6.34 -8.45 -5.76
CA MET A 167 5.84 -8.38 -7.14
C MET A 167 4.79 -9.45 -7.45
N ALA A 168 4.79 -10.57 -6.72
CA ALA A 168 3.74 -11.58 -6.84
C ALA A 168 2.33 -11.02 -6.54
N ALA A 169 2.21 -10.08 -5.59
CA ALA A 169 0.94 -9.40 -5.32
C ALA A 169 0.51 -8.50 -6.48
N ARG A 170 1.48 -7.87 -7.15
CA ARG A 170 1.24 -7.04 -8.33
C ARG A 170 0.84 -7.85 -9.55
N ASP A 171 1.48 -8.99 -9.77
CA ASP A 171 1.18 -9.91 -10.87
C ASP A 171 -0.24 -10.47 -10.70
N LEU A 172 -0.62 -10.86 -9.48
CA LEU A 172 -1.98 -11.26 -9.14
C LEU A 172 -3.01 -10.15 -9.40
N LEU A 173 -2.67 -8.90 -9.04
CA LEU A 173 -3.51 -7.75 -9.34
C LEU A 173 -3.66 -7.55 -10.86
N ARG A 174 -2.57 -7.67 -11.62
CA ARG A 174 -2.58 -7.56 -13.09
C ARG A 174 -3.48 -8.60 -13.75
N GLU A 175 -3.40 -9.86 -13.31
CA GLU A 175 -4.23 -10.95 -13.80
C GLU A 175 -5.73 -10.68 -13.55
N ARG A 176 -6.06 -10.07 -12.41
CA ARG A 176 -7.44 -9.71 -12.07
C ARG A 176 -7.93 -8.51 -12.88
N LEU A 177 -7.09 -7.50 -13.06
CA LEU A 177 -7.38 -6.32 -13.89
C LEU A 177 -7.58 -6.67 -15.37
N ALA A 178 -6.90 -7.71 -15.87
CA ALA A 178 -7.04 -8.19 -17.25
C ALA A 178 -8.42 -8.78 -17.58
N ARG A 179 -9.22 -9.11 -16.55
CA ARG A 179 -10.53 -9.79 -16.70
C ARG A 179 -11.71 -8.81 -16.69
N ILE A 180 -11.43 -7.50 -16.70
CA ILE A 180 -12.38 -6.37 -16.62
C ILE A 180 -12.57 -5.73 -17.99
#